data_AF-A0AAN8U765-F1
#
_entry.id   AF-A0AAN8U765-F1
#
_cell.length_a   1.000
_cell.length_b   1.000
_cell.length_c   1.000
_cell.angle_alpha   90.00
_cell.angle_beta   90.00
_cell.angle_gamma   90.00
#
_symmetry.space_group_name_H-M   'P 1'
#
loop_
_entity.id
_entity.type
_entity.pdbx_description
1 polymer ?
#
loop_
_entity_poly.entity_id
_entity_poly.type
_entity_poly.pdbx_seq_one_letter_code
_entity_poly.pdbx_strand_id
1 'polypeptide(L)'
;MVFFKSACYWLAIGSKDKMIILYFDMGTEIFNTINMPDTCNSYNGPHYGLVVLRDSITMLRYRFPNPEYDPAQHLMQIWKMKEYGLYDSGMKIYTVRSLLIESPLLIWKDYLMLCESREGSLISYDLKLDKIQEFNLQGCPTSLRAICNKESMIQIQCESKDSAQVQFF
;
A
#
# COMPACT_ATOMS: atom_id res chain seq x y z
N MET A 1 6.55 2.17 -1.83
CA MET A 1 7.25 1.27 -0.88
C MET A 1 6.35 1.09 0.34
N VAL A 2 6.18 -0.13 0.83
CA VAL A 2 5.28 -0.49 1.92
C VAL A 2 6.00 -1.38 2.92
N PHE A 3 5.85 -1.11 4.21
CA PHE A 3 6.41 -1.95 5.28
C PHE A 3 5.33 -2.84 5.88
N PHE A 4 5.60 -4.14 5.99
CA PHE A 4 4.66 -5.12 6.54
C PHE A 4 5.42 -6.35 7.06
N LYS A 5 5.07 -6.83 8.26
CA LYS A 5 5.66 -8.04 8.88
C LYS A 5 7.19 -8.16 8.73
N SER A 6 7.91 -7.11 9.10
CA SER A 6 9.38 -7.03 9.04
C SER A 6 10.00 -7.11 7.63
N ALA A 7 9.20 -6.88 6.59
CA ALA A 7 9.67 -6.78 5.22
C ALA A 7 9.27 -5.44 4.58
N CYS A 8 10.07 -5.03 3.61
CA CYS A 8 9.83 -3.85 2.79
C CYS A 8 9.44 -4.31 1.39
N TYR A 9 8.31 -3.83 0.86
CA TYR A 9 7.75 -4.22 -0.44
C TYR A 9 7.70 -3.01 -1.39
N TRP A 10 8.05 -3.21 -2.66
CA TRP A 10 7.91 -2.20 -3.71
C TRP A 10 7.65 -2.83 -5.07
N LEU A 11 7.13 -2.02 -5.98
CA LEU A 11 6.93 -2.42 -7.37
C LEU A 11 8.22 -2.23 -8.15
N ALA A 12 8.53 -3.17 -9.04
CA ALA A 12 9.69 -3.10 -9.92
C ALA A 12 9.37 -3.68 -11.29
N ILE A 13 10.26 -3.41 -12.25
CA ILE A 13 10.19 -3.97 -13.60
C ILE A 13 11.03 -5.25 -13.61
N GLY A 14 10.36 -6.37 -13.85
CA GLY A 14 10.98 -7.68 -14.03
C GLY A 14 11.34 -7.96 -15.49
N SER A 15 11.56 -9.24 -15.81
CA SER A 15 11.85 -9.66 -17.18
C SER A 15 10.65 -9.46 -18.10
N LYS A 16 10.94 -9.17 -19.39
CA LYS A 16 9.92 -8.95 -20.44
C LYS A 16 8.93 -7.81 -20.10
N ASP A 17 9.41 -6.77 -19.43
CA ASP A 17 8.62 -5.59 -19.05
C ASP A 17 7.36 -5.92 -18.23
N LYS A 18 7.43 -7.02 -17.45
CA LYS A 18 6.39 -7.37 -16.49
C LYS A 18 6.64 -6.68 -15.15
N MET A 19 5.62 -6.00 -14.63
CA MET A 19 5.62 -5.51 -13.26
C MET A 19 5.63 -6.69 -12.29
N ILE A 20 6.48 -6.57 -11.26
CA ILE A 20 6.63 -7.53 -10.17
C ILE A 20 6.62 -6.78 -8.85
N ILE A 21 6.39 -7.51 -7.76
CA ILE A 21 6.59 -7.00 -6.40
C ILE A 21 7.92 -7.56 -5.91
N LEU A 22 8.87 -6.69 -5.62
CA LEU A 22 10.09 -7.04 -4.90
C LEU A 22 9.87 -6.81 -3.41
N TYR A 23 10.50 -7.65 -2.60
CA TYR A 23 10.58 -7.37 -1.17
C TYR A 23 11.92 -7.77 -0.57
N PHE A 24 12.31 -7.02 0.45
CA PHE A 24 13.45 -7.29 1.29
C PHE A 24 12.96 -7.67 2.68
N ASP A 25 13.25 -8.90 3.09
CA ASP A 25 12.98 -9.38 4.44
C ASP A 25 14.10 -8.87 5.37
N MET A 26 13.76 -8.03 6.34
CA MET A 26 14.75 -7.41 7.22
C MET A 26 15.29 -8.37 8.30
N GLY A 27 14.60 -9.48 8.56
CA GLY A 27 15.03 -10.46 9.56
C GLY A 27 16.04 -11.46 9.00
N THR A 28 15.85 -11.87 7.75
CA THR A 28 16.75 -12.80 7.05
C THR A 28 17.75 -12.09 6.12
N GLU A 29 17.54 -10.80 5.85
CA GLU A 29 18.33 -9.97 4.92
C GLU A 29 18.31 -10.49 3.48
N ILE A 30 17.21 -11.13 3.06
CA ILE A 30 17.07 -11.74 1.74
C ILE A 30 16.09 -10.95 0.87
N PHE A 31 16.48 -10.73 -0.38
CA PHE A 31 15.61 -10.22 -1.44
C PHE A 31 14.80 -11.35 -2.07
N ASN A 32 13.51 -11.11 -2.27
CA ASN A 32 12.59 -12.04 -2.89
C ASN A 32 11.67 -11.31 -3.87
N THR A 33 11.03 -12.09 -4.74
CA THR A 33 10.13 -11.59 -5.79
C THR A 33 8.79 -12.29 -5.73
N ILE A 34 7.73 -11.54 -5.99
CA ILE A 34 6.35 -11.99 -6.09
C ILE A 34 5.86 -11.57 -7.48
N ASN A 35 5.37 -12.55 -8.25
CA ASN A 35 4.76 -12.28 -9.54
C ASN A 35 3.40 -11.62 -9.34
N MET A 36 3.13 -10.58 -10.13
CA MET A 36 1.79 -9.99 -10.24
C MET A 36 0.91 -10.88 -11.14
N PRO A 37 -0.43 -10.82 -10.98
CA PRO A 37 -1.32 -11.62 -11.82
C PRO A 37 -1.14 -11.27 -13.30
N ASP A 38 -1.24 -12.26 -14.19
CA ASP A 38 -0.98 -12.08 -15.64
C ASP A 38 -1.88 -11.03 -16.30
N THR A 39 -3.07 -10.80 -15.76
CA THR A 39 -3.99 -9.75 -16.23
C THR A 39 -3.65 -8.35 -15.73
N CYS A 40 -2.66 -8.21 -14.84
CA CYS A 40 -2.35 -6.99 -14.09
C CYS A 40 -0.84 -6.85 -13.85
N ASN A 41 -0.02 -7.08 -14.88
CA ASN A 41 1.44 -6.98 -14.77
C ASN A 41 2.12 -6.26 -15.94
N SER A 42 1.37 -5.52 -16.77
CA SER A 42 1.97 -4.77 -17.89
C SER A 42 2.62 -3.47 -17.40
N TYR A 43 3.90 -3.25 -17.74
CA TYR A 43 4.60 -1.98 -17.48
C TYR A 43 4.01 -0.79 -18.25
N ASN A 44 3.70 -0.97 -19.54
CA ASN A 44 3.15 0.08 -20.41
C ASN A 44 1.64 0.30 -20.26
N GLY A 45 1.03 -0.31 -19.25
CA GLY A 45 -0.41 -0.31 -19.04
C GLY A 45 -0.85 0.63 -17.90
N PRO A 46 -1.77 0.18 -17.04
CA PRO A 46 -2.27 0.97 -15.92
C PRO A 46 -1.18 1.25 -14.87
N HIS A 47 -1.40 2.24 -14.00
CA HIS A 47 -0.57 2.40 -12.82
C HIS A 47 -0.91 1.34 -11.76
N TYR A 48 0.10 1.02 -10.95
CA TYR A 48 -0.04 0.11 -9.82
C TYR A 48 0.40 0.77 -8.52
N GLY A 49 -0.21 0.35 -7.42
CA GLY A 49 0.13 0.77 -6.07
C GLY A 49 0.06 -0.41 -5.11
N LEU A 50 0.78 -0.30 -3.98
CA LEU A 50 0.73 -1.27 -2.90
C LEU A 50 0.28 -0.57 -1.62
N VAL A 51 -0.58 -1.24 -0.87
CA VAL A 51 -1.02 -0.84 0.48
C VAL A 51 -1.13 -2.06 1.37
N VAL A 52 -1.28 -1.86 2.68
CA VAL A 52 -1.68 -2.92 3.61
C VAL A 52 -3.18 -2.85 3.85
N LEU A 53 -3.88 -3.98 3.72
CA LEU A 53 -5.31 -4.13 4.02
C LEU A 53 -5.57 -5.50 4.65
N ARG A 54 -6.22 -5.51 5.82
CA ARG A 54 -6.58 -6.73 6.57
C ARG A 54 -5.40 -7.70 6.72
N ASP A 55 -4.30 -7.19 7.25
CA ASP A 55 -3.04 -7.92 7.48
C ASP A 55 -2.54 -8.66 6.24
N SER A 56 -2.63 -8.02 5.08
CA SER A 56 -2.06 -8.49 3.84
C SER A 56 -1.63 -7.33 2.95
N ILE A 57 -0.58 -7.54 2.17
CA ILE A 57 -0.24 -6.65 1.08
C ILE A 57 -1.34 -6.74 0.02
N THR A 58 -1.82 -5.59 -0.39
CA THR A 58 -2.90 -5.43 -1.34
C THR A 58 -2.43 -4.53 -2.47
N MET A 59 -2.66 -5.01 -3.69
CA MET A 59 -2.31 -4.34 -4.93
C MET A 59 -3.50 -3.55 -5.43
N LEU A 60 -3.25 -2.32 -5.87
CA LEU A 60 -4.21 -1.50 -6.57
C LEU A 60 -3.76 -1.35 -8.01
N ARG A 61 -4.70 -1.52 -8.94
CA ARG A 61 -4.56 -1.14 -10.35
C ARG A 61 -5.45 0.06 -10.58
N TYR A 62 -4.89 1.17 -11.06
CA TYR A 62 -5.63 2.41 -11.31
C TYR A 62 -5.19 3.05 -12.64
N ARG A 63 -5.98 4.02 -13.08
CA ARG A 63 -5.86 4.57 -14.44
C ARG A 63 -4.51 5.24 -14.67
N PHE A 64 -3.89 4.87 -15.78
CA PHE A 64 -2.79 5.63 -16.38
C PHE A 64 -3.37 6.82 -17.17
N PRO A 65 -2.79 8.03 -17.07
CA PRO A 65 -3.29 9.23 -17.74
C PRO A 65 -2.92 9.26 -19.23
N ASN A 66 -3.07 8.16 -19.95
CA ASN A 66 -2.98 8.19 -21.40
C ASN A 66 -4.42 8.25 -21.96
N PRO A 67 -4.79 9.37 -22.65
CA PRO A 67 -6.10 9.54 -23.24
C PRO A 67 -6.44 8.52 -24.34
N GLU A 68 -5.44 7.82 -24.89
CA GLU A 68 -5.64 6.80 -25.94
C GLU A 68 -6.25 5.49 -25.42
N TYR A 69 -6.28 5.27 -24.11
CA TYR A 69 -6.86 4.06 -23.53
C TYR A 69 -8.36 4.20 -23.20
N ASP A 70 -9.13 3.16 -23.54
CA ASP A 70 -10.59 3.08 -23.36
C ASP A 70 -11.07 3.34 -21.91
N PRO A 71 -11.92 4.38 -21.69
CA PRO A 71 -12.63 4.68 -20.42
C PRO A 71 -13.19 3.46 -19.67
N ALA A 72 -13.76 2.48 -20.39
CA ALA A 72 -14.37 1.28 -19.81
C ALA A 72 -13.34 0.29 -19.22
N GLN A 73 -12.08 0.37 -19.64
CA GLN A 73 -10.98 -0.48 -19.16
C GLN A 73 -10.30 0.09 -17.90
N HIS A 74 -10.74 1.25 -17.41
CA HIS A 74 -10.05 2.02 -16.36
C HIS A 74 -10.66 1.91 -14.96
N LEU A 75 -11.53 0.94 -14.71
CA LEU A 75 -12.00 0.67 -13.35
C LEU A 75 -10.81 0.41 -12.43
N MET A 76 -10.85 1.01 -11.24
CA MET A 76 -9.83 0.73 -10.24
C MET A 76 -10.12 -0.65 -9.65
N GLN A 77 -9.10 -1.51 -9.63
CA GLN A 77 -9.20 -2.87 -9.11
C GLN A 77 -8.30 -3.02 -7.89
N ILE A 78 -8.86 -3.60 -6.82
CA ILE A 78 -8.16 -3.83 -5.56
C ILE A 78 -8.04 -5.34 -5.33
N TRP A 79 -6.81 -5.84 -5.26
CA TRP A 79 -6.47 -7.26 -5.17
C TRP A 79 -5.69 -7.54 -3.89
N LYS A 80 -6.24 -8.35 -2.99
CA LYS A 80 -5.54 -8.74 -1.75
C LYS A 80 -4.69 -9.97 -1.99
N MET A 81 -3.46 -10.02 -1.48
CA MET A 81 -2.69 -11.26 -1.45
C MET A 81 -3.23 -12.24 -0.39
N LYS A 82 -3.22 -13.53 -0.71
CA LYS A 82 -3.67 -14.62 0.15
C LYS A 82 -2.45 -15.29 0.76
N GLU A 83 -1.56 -15.76 -0.12
CA GLU A 83 -0.25 -16.33 0.19
C GLU A 83 0.79 -15.72 -0.77
N TYR A 84 2.05 -15.64 -0.34
CA TYR A 84 3.12 -15.02 -1.11
C TYR A 84 3.21 -15.60 -2.54
N GLY A 85 2.83 -14.80 -3.54
CA GLY A 85 2.98 -15.16 -4.97
C GLY A 85 1.72 -15.70 -5.65
N LEU A 86 0.63 -15.96 -4.93
CA LEU A 86 -0.61 -16.42 -5.54
C LEU A 86 -1.60 -15.27 -5.69
N TYR A 87 -2.05 -15.02 -6.90
CA TYR A 87 -3.17 -14.13 -7.22
C TYR A 87 -4.14 -14.88 -8.14
N ASP A 88 -5.30 -15.27 -7.63
CA ASP A 88 -6.39 -15.81 -8.44
C ASP A 88 -7.55 -14.82 -8.58
N SER A 89 -8.51 -15.12 -9.46
CA SER A 89 -9.68 -14.28 -9.69
C SER A 89 -10.56 -14.07 -8.46
N GLY A 90 -10.48 -14.96 -7.46
CA GLY A 90 -11.17 -14.86 -6.16
C GLY A 90 -10.52 -13.89 -5.18
N MET A 91 -9.35 -13.32 -5.51
CA MET A 91 -8.61 -12.40 -4.65
C MET A 91 -8.88 -10.93 -4.92
N LYS A 92 -9.73 -10.62 -5.92
CA LYS A 92 -10.22 -9.27 -6.19
C LYS A 92 -11.29 -8.90 -5.15
N ILE A 93 -11.02 -7.87 -4.34
CA ILE A 93 -11.94 -7.42 -3.30
C ILE A 93 -12.93 -6.40 -3.84
N TYR A 94 -12.43 -5.41 -4.58
CA TYR A 94 -13.25 -4.31 -5.08
C TYR A 94 -12.96 -4.03 -6.55
N THR A 95 -14.02 -3.71 -7.28
CA THR A 95 -13.95 -3.01 -8.56
C THR A 95 -14.77 -1.74 -8.39
N VAL A 96 -14.13 -0.59 -8.51
CA VAL A 96 -14.75 0.71 -8.28
C VAL A 96 -14.45 1.65 -9.44
N ARG A 97 -15.11 2.81 -9.45
CA ARG A 97 -14.89 3.80 -10.49
C ARG A 97 -13.42 4.20 -10.57
N SER A 98 -13.04 4.62 -11.77
CA SER A 98 -11.71 5.18 -11.99
C SER A 98 -11.51 6.46 -11.19
N LEU A 99 -10.38 6.59 -10.51
CA LEU A 99 -9.97 7.82 -9.83
C LEU A 99 -8.73 8.37 -10.51
N LEU A 100 -8.72 9.69 -10.75
CA LEU A 100 -7.54 10.40 -11.25
C LEU A 100 -6.64 10.79 -10.08
N ILE A 101 -5.92 9.80 -9.56
CA ILE A 101 -4.98 9.97 -8.45
C ILE A 101 -3.53 9.90 -8.93
N GLU A 102 -2.63 10.49 -8.14
CA GLU A 102 -1.19 10.30 -8.29
C GLU A 102 -0.77 8.97 -7.67
N SER A 103 -1.17 8.74 -6.42
CA SER A 103 -0.83 7.49 -5.73
C SER A 103 -1.85 7.11 -4.64
N PRO A 104 -2.14 5.81 -4.46
CA PRO A 104 -2.83 5.35 -3.25
C PRO A 104 -1.87 5.36 -2.06
N LEU A 105 -2.35 5.83 -0.91
CA LEU A 105 -1.54 5.98 0.30
C LEU A 105 -1.84 4.90 1.35
N LEU A 106 -3.12 4.65 1.65
CA LEU A 106 -3.57 3.71 2.67
C LEU A 106 -5.03 3.33 2.45
N ILE A 107 -5.46 2.12 2.86
CA ILE A 107 -6.88 1.82 3.05
C ILE A 107 -7.14 1.70 4.56
N TRP A 108 -7.90 2.66 5.09
CA TRP A 108 -8.28 2.72 6.50
C TRP A 108 -9.69 2.14 6.71
N LYS A 109 -9.87 1.44 7.85
CA LYS A 109 -11.13 0.80 8.24
C LYS A 109 -11.75 -0.13 7.17
N ASP A 110 -10.95 -0.65 6.25
CA ASP A 110 -11.35 -1.49 5.10
C ASP A 110 -12.22 -0.85 4.01
N TYR A 111 -12.63 0.41 4.17
CA TYR A 111 -13.52 1.08 3.22
C TYR A 111 -13.08 2.49 2.85
N LEU A 112 -12.23 3.15 3.63
CA LEU A 112 -11.80 4.52 3.33
C LEU A 112 -10.39 4.51 2.76
N MET A 113 -10.26 4.74 1.45
CA MET A 113 -8.98 4.81 0.78
C MET A 113 -8.45 6.25 0.81
N LEU A 114 -7.26 6.44 1.35
CA LEU A 114 -6.53 7.70 1.26
C LEU A 114 -5.64 7.69 0.02
N CYS A 115 -5.66 8.77 -0.74
CA CYS A 115 -4.85 8.96 -1.93
C CYS A 115 -4.27 10.37 -1.98
N GLU A 116 -3.22 10.49 -2.78
CA GLU A 116 -2.72 11.78 -3.24
C GLU A 116 -3.37 12.09 -4.60
N SER A 117 -3.94 13.28 -4.73
CA SER A 117 -4.41 13.80 -6.00
C SER A 117 -3.23 14.16 -6.91
N ARG A 118 -3.48 14.34 -8.20
CA ARG A 118 -2.47 14.82 -9.16
C ARG A 118 -1.91 16.21 -8.83
N GLU A 119 -2.65 16.97 -8.04
CA GLU A 119 -2.26 18.31 -7.59
C GLU A 119 -1.48 18.26 -6.27
N GLY A 120 -1.25 17.07 -5.71
CA GLY A 120 -0.56 16.86 -4.44
C GLY A 120 -1.44 17.03 -3.21
N SER A 121 -2.77 17.14 -3.38
CA SER A 121 -3.72 17.21 -2.27
C SER A 121 -4.01 15.83 -1.68
N LEU A 122 -4.25 15.76 -0.37
CA LEU A 122 -4.80 14.56 0.25
C LEU A 122 -6.30 14.44 -0.08
N ILE A 123 -6.71 13.28 -0.60
CA ILE A 123 -8.12 12.92 -0.79
C ILE A 123 -8.45 11.63 -0.05
N SER A 124 -9.70 11.50 0.37
CA SER A 124 -10.30 10.23 0.78
C SER A 124 -11.35 9.79 -0.21
N TYR A 125 -11.47 8.48 -0.36
CA TYR A 125 -12.47 7.83 -1.17
C TYR A 125 -13.14 6.71 -0.38
N ASP A 126 -14.43 6.85 -0.16
CA ASP A 126 -15.27 5.83 0.47
C ASP A 126 -15.65 4.76 -0.55
N LEU A 127 -15.05 3.57 -0.42
CA LEU A 127 -15.24 2.42 -1.29
C LEU A 127 -16.67 1.86 -1.24
N LYS A 128 -17.45 2.14 -0.18
CA LYS A 128 -18.83 1.67 -0.02
C LYS A 128 -19.84 2.66 -0.54
N LEU A 129 -19.61 3.95 -0.29
CA LEU A 129 -20.53 5.03 -0.65
C LEU A 129 -20.21 5.67 -2.00
N ASP A 130 -19.08 5.32 -2.62
CA ASP A 130 -18.58 5.91 -3.85
C ASP A 130 -18.47 7.45 -3.74
N LYS A 131 -17.95 7.93 -2.60
CA LYS A 131 -17.81 9.36 -2.29
C LYS A 131 -16.34 9.76 -2.17
N ILE A 132 -15.98 10.88 -2.79
CA ILE A 132 -14.67 11.51 -2.63
C ILE A 132 -14.82 12.71 -1.71
N GLN A 133 -13.84 12.90 -0.84
CA GLN A 133 -13.65 14.12 -0.07
C GLN A 133 -12.19 14.55 -0.17
N GLU A 134 -11.95 15.79 -0.57
CA GLU A 134 -10.64 16.41 -0.55
C GLU A 134 -10.38 17.10 0.79
N PHE A 135 -9.14 17.03 1.27
CA PHE A 135 -8.69 17.71 2.47
C PHE A 135 -7.79 18.87 2.11
N ASN A 136 -7.82 19.93 2.92
CA ASN A 136 -6.94 21.09 2.78
C ASN A 136 -5.52 20.78 3.29
N LEU A 137 -4.91 19.73 2.75
CA LEU A 137 -3.53 19.34 2.99
C LEU A 137 -2.87 19.16 1.62
N GLN A 138 -2.01 20.12 1.26
CA GLN A 138 -1.38 20.20 -0.04
C GLN A 138 0.11 19.95 0.09
N GLY A 139 0.61 18.98 -0.69
CA GLY A 139 2.03 18.68 -0.85
C GLY A 139 2.48 18.88 -2.29
N CYS A 140 3.72 18.52 -2.58
CA CYS A 140 4.17 18.30 -3.95
C CYS A 140 3.68 16.91 -4.41
N PRO A 141 3.20 16.72 -5.65
CA PRO A 141 2.84 15.38 -6.14
C PRO A 141 3.97 14.37 -5.87
N THR A 142 3.60 13.15 -5.48
CA THR A 142 4.48 12.04 -5.05
C THR A 142 5.13 12.18 -3.66
N SER A 143 4.91 13.30 -2.97
CA SER A 143 5.52 13.56 -1.67
C SER A 143 4.71 13.02 -0.48
N LEU A 144 3.39 12.86 -0.65
CA LEU A 144 2.55 12.41 0.45
C LEU A 144 2.85 10.96 0.83
N ARG A 145 2.75 10.69 2.14
CA ARG A 145 2.89 9.37 2.75
C ARG A 145 1.85 9.23 3.86
N ALA A 146 1.24 8.06 3.94
CA ALA A 146 0.36 7.70 5.06
C ALA A 146 0.91 6.48 5.78
N ILE A 147 0.91 6.52 7.11
CA ILE A 147 1.37 5.42 7.96
C ILE A 147 0.25 5.13 8.96
N CYS A 148 -0.21 3.88 9.01
CA CYS A 148 -1.15 3.44 10.03
C CYS A 148 -0.38 3.09 11.30
N ASN A 149 -0.43 3.94 12.32
CA ASN A 149 0.15 3.62 13.62
C ASN A 149 -0.86 2.82 14.46
N LYS A 150 -0.50 1.60 14.86
CA LYS A 150 -1.24 0.85 15.88
C LYS A 150 -0.54 1.11 17.20
N GLU A 151 -1.07 2.04 17.99
CA GLU A 151 -0.54 2.32 19.32
C GLU A 151 -0.59 1.03 20.15
N SER A 152 0.58 0.61 20.64
CA SER A 152 0.71 -0.47 21.61
C SER A 152 0.96 0.19 22.96
N MET A 153 0.01 0.05 23.88
CA MET A 153 0.14 0.50 25.26
C MET A 153 1.05 -0.48 26.00
N ILE A 154 2.33 -0.52 25.66
CA ILE A 154 3.33 -1.25 26.46
C ILE A 154 3.62 -0.36 27.66
N GLN A 155 3.27 -0.84 28.85
CA GLN A 155 3.60 -0.16 30.09
C GLN A 155 5.12 -0.19 30.26
N ILE A 156 5.76 0.96 30.15
CA ILE A 156 7.18 1.11 30.49
C ILE A 156 7.28 0.89 32.01
N GLN A 157 7.91 -0.20 32.44
CA GLN A 157 8.21 -0.39 33.86
C GLN A 157 9.22 0.68 34.26
N CYS A 158 8.79 1.57 35.17
CA CYS A 158 9.70 2.51 35.80
C CYS A 158 10.54 1.69 36.79
N GLU A 159 11.85 1.57 36.56
CA GLU A 159 12.76 0.99 37.55
C GLU A 159 12.63 1.79 38.85
N SER A 160 12.07 1.15 39.88
CA SER A 160 12.09 1.69 41.24
C SER A 160 13.54 1.75 41.72
N LYS A 161 14.00 2.94 42.10
CA LYS A 161 15.35 3.25 42.59
C LYS A 161 15.71 2.64 43.96
N ASP A 162 15.24 1.43 44.29
CA ASP A 162 15.54 0.80 45.57
C ASP A 162 15.87 -0.69 45.42
N SER A 163 17.08 -0.99 44.95
CA SER A 163 17.84 -2.18 45.40
C SER A 163 19.18 -2.33 44.67
N ALA A 164 20.22 -1.69 45.19
CA ALA A 164 21.59 -2.22 45.22
C ALA A 164 22.47 -1.28 46.05
N GLN A 165 22.52 -1.50 47.37
CA GLN A 165 23.68 -1.04 48.13
C GLN A 165 24.87 -1.90 47.71
N VAL A 166 25.78 -1.31 46.93
CA VAL A 166 27.09 -1.90 46.64
C VAL A 166 27.93 -1.76 47.90
N GLN A 167 28.15 -2.87 48.62
CA GLN A 167 29.21 -2.94 49.62
C GLN A 167 30.55 -3.07 48.91
N PHE A 168 31.44 -2.10 49.10
CA PHE A 168 32.84 -2.22 48.74
C PHE A 168 33.54 -3.09 49.78
N PHE A 169 34.15 -4.19 49.34
CA PHE A 169 35.23 -4.90 50.02
C PHE A 169 36.46 -4.86 49.12
#